data_AF-A0A0C2JCW9-F1
#
_entry.id   AF-A0A0C2JCW9-F1
#
_cell.length_a   1.000
_cell.length_b   1.000
_cell.length_c   1.000
_cell.angle_alpha   90.00
_cell.angle_beta   90.00
_cell.angle_gamma   90.00
#
_symmetry.space_group_name_H-M   'P 1'
#
loop_
_entity.id
_entity.type
_entity.pdbx_description
1 polymer ?
#
loop_
_entity_poly.entity_id
_entity_poly.type
_entity_poly.pdbx_seq_one_letter_code
_entity_poly.pdbx_strand_id
1 'polypeptide(L)'
;MGRRGRTVGADGPQRYVVRVRIPSPWVKEVAAEFVERYTRIVADTVRELLGAEAAPQVWVEVHGVREGTLGLDGQVMGAEAIAQLFTGSWRESVRGRGPVPGPEPGTVHCPVCSMVVRLHDSAIILEHEGNLYGYCSKHCRRAHAEELGVPVPAA
;
A
#
# COMPACT_ATOMS: atom_id res chain seq x y z
N MET A 1 16.53 -24.85 29.44
CA MET A 1 16.88 -25.86 28.42
C MET A 1 16.59 -25.26 27.05
N GLY A 2 17.55 -24.51 26.49
CA GLY A 2 17.34 -23.67 25.30
C GLY A 2 17.48 -24.47 24.02
N ARG A 3 16.42 -24.52 23.20
CA ARG A 3 16.53 -24.96 21.80
C ARG A 3 17.39 -23.93 21.06
N ARG A 4 18.67 -24.24 20.86
CA ARG A 4 19.50 -23.55 19.86
C ARG A 4 18.82 -23.73 18.49
N GLY A 5 18.64 -22.64 17.77
CA GLY A 5 18.00 -22.63 16.46
C GLY A 5 18.67 -23.64 15.52
N ARG A 6 17.87 -24.50 14.89
CA ARG A 6 18.34 -25.44 13.88
C ARG A 6 18.49 -24.67 12.58
N THR A 7 19.66 -24.71 11.95
CA THR A 7 19.85 -24.17 10.60
C THR A 7 18.90 -24.93 9.66
N VAL A 8 17.99 -24.21 9.01
CA VAL A 8 17.13 -24.80 7.98
C VAL A 8 18.00 -24.93 6.74
N GLY A 9 18.46 -26.15 6.45
CA GLY A 9 19.11 -26.46 5.17
C GLY A 9 18.11 -26.30 4.03
N ALA A 10 18.60 -26.21 2.79
CA ALA A 10 17.77 -26.11 1.58
C ALA A 10 16.74 -27.25 1.45
N ASP A 11 16.98 -28.39 2.12
CA ASP A 11 16.11 -29.57 2.14
C ASP A 11 14.97 -29.50 3.18
N GLY A 12 14.91 -28.45 3.99
CA GLY A 12 13.84 -28.23 4.98
C GLY A 12 12.54 -27.73 4.34
N PRO A 13 11.38 -27.93 5.00
CA PRO A 13 10.12 -27.40 4.49
C PRO A 13 10.18 -25.88 4.37
N GLN A 14 10.01 -25.38 3.15
CA GLN A 14 10.09 -23.96 2.78
C GLN A 14 8.83 -23.21 3.24
N ARG A 15 8.67 -23.04 4.56
CA ARG A 15 7.48 -22.44 5.19
C ARG A 15 7.82 -21.06 5.74
N TYR A 16 7.11 -20.05 5.25
CA TYR A 16 7.34 -18.65 5.60
C TYR A 16 6.07 -18.05 6.19
N VAL A 17 6.24 -17.19 7.20
CA VAL A 17 5.15 -16.39 7.76
C VAL A 17 5.50 -14.92 7.59
N VAL A 18 4.63 -14.17 6.92
CA VAL A 18 4.70 -12.72 6.81
C VAL A 18 3.65 -12.12 7.73
N ARG A 19 4.08 -11.22 8.63
CA ARG A 19 3.18 -10.50 9.54
C ARG A 19 3.16 -9.04 9.19
N VAL A 20 2.01 -8.56 8.76
CA VAL A 20 1.79 -7.16 8.45
C VAL A 20 0.99 -6.53 9.57
N ARG A 21 1.47 -5.42 10.12
CA ARG A 21 0.76 -4.63 11.13
C ARG A 21 0.44 -3.26 10.56
N ILE A 22 -0.84 -2.95 10.49
CA ILE A 22 -1.36 -1.71 9.90
C ILE A 22 -2.46 -1.13 10.78
N PRO A 23 -2.77 0.17 10.67
CA PRO A 23 -3.95 0.73 11.30
C PRO A 23 -5.20 -0.14 11.08
N SER A 24 -5.90 -0.51 12.16
CA SER A 24 -7.09 -1.34 12.10
C SER A 24 -8.12 -0.92 11.04
N PRO A 25 -8.39 0.38 10.82
CA PRO A 25 -9.37 0.81 9.82
C PRO A 25 -9.02 0.46 8.37
N TRP A 26 -7.78 0.05 8.07
CA TRP A 26 -7.34 -0.24 6.70
C TRP A 26 -7.41 -1.72 6.33
N VAL A 27 -7.55 -2.60 7.34
CA VAL A 27 -7.39 -4.05 7.15
C VAL A 27 -8.35 -4.59 6.10
N LYS A 28 -9.60 -4.15 6.11
CA LYS A 28 -10.63 -4.66 5.21
C LYS A 28 -10.33 -4.33 3.75
N GLU A 29 -9.73 -3.17 3.50
CA GLU A 29 -9.49 -2.64 2.17
C GLU A 29 -8.19 -3.19 1.55
N VAL A 30 -7.16 -3.43 2.36
CA VAL A 30 -5.81 -3.74 1.84
C VAL A 30 -5.36 -5.19 2.07
N ALA A 31 -6.06 -5.97 2.90
CA ALA A 31 -5.59 -7.30 3.28
C ALA A 31 -5.41 -8.23 2.07
N ALA A 32 -6.35 -8.23 1.13
CA ALA A 32 -6.27 -9.08 -0.06
C ALA A 32 -5.03 -8.78 -0.91
N GLU A 33 -4.76 -7.49 -1.18
CA GLU A 33 -3.58 -7.04 -1.92
C GLU A 33 -2.29 -7.42 -1.19
N PHE A 34 -2.22 -7.28 0.14
CA PHE A 34 -1.05 -7.68 0.91
C PHE A 34 -0.82 -9.20 0.90
N VAL A 35 -1.88 -10.00 1.04
CA VAL A 35 -1.79 -11.45 0.96
C VAL A 35 -1.21 -11.86 -0.40
N GLU A 36 -1.74 -11.34 -1.49
CA GLU A 36 -1.24 -11.65 -2.84
C GLU A 36 0.21 -11.17 -3.03
N ARG A 37 0.46 -9.88 -2.75
CA ARG A 37 1.75 -9.24 -3.01
C ARG A 37 2.88 -9.86 -2.21
N TYR A 38 2.70 -10.07 -0.91
CA TYR A 38 3.74 -10.66 -0.08
C TYR A 38 3.94 -12.16 -0.37
N THR A 39 2.89 -12.89 -0.76
CA THR A 39 3.04 -14.27 -1.23
C THR A 39 3.93 -14.33 -2.46
N ARG A 40 3.65 -13.47 -3.46
CA ARG A 40 4.45 -13.38 -4.69
C ARG A 40 5.90 -13.00 -4.40
N ILE A 41 6.12 -11.92 -3.65
CA ILE A 41 7.48 -11.45 -3.30
C ILE A 41 8.29 -12.57 -2.65
N VAL A 42 7.74 -13.22 -1.62
CA VAL A 42 8.45 -14.31 -0.93
C VAL A 42 8.68 -15.48 -1.87
N ALA A 43 7.68 -15.88 -2.65
CA ALA A 43 7.81 -17.01 -3.56
C ALA A 43 8.89 -16.78 -4.64
N ASP A 44 8.91 -15.59 -5.22
CA ASP A 44 9.88 -15.23 -6.26
C ASP A 44 11.29 -15.13 -5.69
N THR A 45 11.46 -14.48 -4.53
CA THR A 45 12.76 -14.43 -3.83
C THR A 45 13.28 -15.82 -3.47
N VAL A 46 12.41 -16.72 -2.99
CA VAL A 46 12.82 -18.08 -2.65
C VAL A 46 13.25 -18.86 -3.90
N ARG A 47 12.52 -18.74 -5.01
CA ARG A 47 12.92 -19.38 -6.28
C ARG A 47 14.21 -18.81 -6.85
N GLU A 48 14.42 -17.51 -6.71
CA GLU A 48 15.68 -16.86 -7.11
C GLU A 48 16.87 -17.42 -6.31
N LEU A 49 16.71 -17.60 -5.00
CA LEU A 49 17.81 -18.03 -4.12
C LEU A 49 18.03 -19.55 -4.10
N LEU A 50 16.96 -20.35 -4.20
CA LEU A 50 17.00 -21.80 -4.02
C LEU A 50 16.73 -22.59 -5.31
N GLY A 51 16.37 -21.92 -6.40
CA GLY A 51 16.08 -22.51 -7.71
C GLY A 51 14.59 -22.50 -8.07
N ALA A 52 14.31 -22.54 -9.38
CA ALA A 52 12.95 -22.41 -9.93
C ALA A 52 11.95 -23.47 -9.43
N GLU A 53 12.43 -24.68 -9.10
CA GLU A 53 11.63 -25.79 -8.58
C GLU A 53 11.26 -25.63 -7.10
N ALA A 54 11.74 -24.57 -6.42
CA ALA A 54 11.38 -24.28 -5.06
C ALA A 54 9.86 -24.04 -4.93
N ALA A 55 9.26 -24.67 -3.92
CA ALA A 55 7.82 -24.65 -3.66
C ALA A 55 7.53 -24.08 -2.26
N PRO A 56 7.72 -22.77 -2.05
CA PRO A 56 7.50 -22.14 -0.76
C PRO A 56 6.01 -22.11 -0.40
N GLN A 57 5.73 -22.42 0.87
CA GLN A 57 4.43 -22.22 1.51
C GLN A 57 4.49 -20.91 2.29
N VAL A 58 3.70 -19.91 1.87
CA VAL A 58 3.69 -18.59 2.48
C VAL A 58 2.37 -18.37 3.19
N TRP A 59 2.43 -18.05 4.48
CA TRP A 59 1.28 -17.61 5.27
C TRP A 59 1.40 -16.12 5.54
N VAL A 60 0.40 -15.34 5.11
CA VAL A 60 0.37 -13.90 5.33
C VAL A 60 -0.70 -13.59 6.36
N GLU A 61 -0.29 -13.00 7.47
CA GLU A 61 -1.18 -12.54 8.53
C GLU A 61 -1.24 -11.01 8.51
N VAL A 62 -2.43 -10.45 8.27
CA VAL A 62 -2.66 -9.00 8.31
C VAL A 62 -3.38 -8.66 9.60
N HIS A 63 -2.71 -7.90 10.46
CA HIS A 63 -3.21 -7.52 11.78
C HIS A 63 -3.46 -6.03 11.85
N GLY A 64 -4.69 -5.67 12.24
CA GLY A 64 -5.04 -4.31 12.59
C GLY A 64 -4.48 -3.95 13.97
N VAL A 65 -3.70 -2.88 14.05
CA VAL A 65 -3.30 -2.26 15.31
C VAL A 65 -4.24 -1.11 15.65
N ARG A 66 -4.64 -1.04 16.91
CA ARG A 66 -5.55 -0.01 17.40
C ARG A 66 -4.89 1.37 17.31
N GLU A 67 -5.71 2.38 17.10
CA GLU A 67 -5.26 3.77 17.16
C GLU A 67 -4.49 4.04 18.46
N GLY A 68 -3.37 4.77 18.35
CA GLY A 68 -2.51 5.09 19.49
C GLY A 68 -1.64 3.94 20.02
N THR A 69 -1.61 2.78 19.37
CA THR A 69 -0.79 1.61 19.80
C THR A 69 0.36 1.26 18.88
N LEU A 70 0.51 1.96 17.76
CA LEU A 70 1.72 1.90 16.95
C LEU A 70 2.65 3.04 17.37
N GLY A 71 3.96 2.77 17.37
CA GLY A 71 4.95 3.83 17.58
C GLY A 71 6.16 3.66 16.69
N LEU A 72 6.80 4.79 16.38
CA LEU A 72 8.02 4.89 15.60
C LEU A 72 8.92 5.94 16.26
N ASP A 73 10.20 5.62 16.46
CA ASP A 73 11.18 6.53 17.09
C ASP A 73 10.73 7.16 18.42
N GLY A 74 10.04 6.36 19.23
CA GLY A 74 9.53 6.78 20.55
C GLY A 74 8.25 7.62 20.49
N GLN A 75 7.70 7.89 19.31
CA GLN A 75 6.46 8.64 19.12
C GLN A 75 5.30 7.69 18.84
N VAL A 76 4.13 7.97 19.42
CA VAL A 76 2.90 7.28 19.08
C VAL A 76 2.44 7.73 17.70
N MET A 77 2.17 6.77 16.83
CA MET A 77 1.77 6.97 15.44
C MET A 77 0.30 6.64 15.27
N GLY A 78 -0.48 7.63 14.84
CA GLY A 78 -1.85 7.44 14.39
C GLY A 78 -1.94 7.04 12.92
N ALA A 79 -3.11 6.57 12.48
CA ALA A 79 -3.34 6.17 11.10
C ALA A 79 -2.95 7.26 10.09
N GLU A 80 -3.26 8.53 10.40
CA GLU A 80 -2.92 9.68 9.57
C GLU A 80 -1.41 9.93 9.49
N ALA A 81 -0.70 9.88 10.62
CA ALA A 81 0.76 10.05 10.65
C ALA A 81 1.46 8.94 9.85
N ILE A 82 0.96 7.71 9.92
CA ILE A 82 1.46 6.58 9.13
C ILE A 82 1.18 6.80 7.64
N ALA A 83 -0.02 7.25 7.28
CA ALA A 83 -0.35 7.57 5.89
C ALA A 83 0.58 8.66 5.35
N GLN A 84 0.86 9.71 6.13
CA GLN A 84 1.79 10.78 5.77
C GLN A 84 3.23 10.27 5.64
N LEU A 85 3.66 9.32 6.49
CA LEU A 85 4.98 8.71 6.35
C LEU A 85 5.14 7.99 4.99
N PHE A 86 4.10 7.27 4.55
CA PHE A 86 4.15 6.55 3.26
C PHE A 86 3.96 7.45 2.05
N THR A 87 3.17 8.52 2.18
CA THR A 87 2.69 9.28 1.02
C THR A 87 3.24 10.71 0.95
N GLY A 88 3.76 11.25 2.05
CA GLY A 88 4.06 12.67 2.19
C GLY A 88 5.09 13.19 1.19
N SER A 89 6.16 12.43 0.94
CA SER A 89 7.17 12.82 -0.05
C SER A 89 6.60 12.90 -1.48
N TRP A 90 5.74 11.95 -1.84
CA TRP A 90 5.03 11.97 -3.11
C TRP A 90 4.08 13.16 -3.19
N ARG A 91 3.20 13.33 -2.19
CA ARG A 91 2.22 14.43 -2.13
C ARG A 91 2.89 15.78 -2.26
N GLU A 92 4.01 15.98 -1.57
CA GLU A 92 4.77 17.22 -1.65
C GLU A 92 5.40 17.42 -3.04
N SER A 93 5.97 16.35 -3.63
CA SER A 93 6.58 16.44 -4.97
C SER A 93 5.60 16.84 -6.06
N VAL A 94 4.31 16.52 -5.91
CA VAL A 94 3.25 16.80 -6.88
C VAL A 94 2.32 17.95 -6.45
N ARG A 95 2.55 18.56 -5.28
CA ARG A 95 1.71 19.65 -4.76
C ARG A 95 1.68 20.82 -5.75
N GLY A 96 0.48 21.33 -6.02
CA GLY A 96 0.26 22.45 -6.95
C GLY A 96 0.56 22.12 -8.42
N ARG A 97 0.89 20.86 -8.73
CA ARG A 97 0.99 20.40 -10.11
C ARG A 97 -0.38 19.93 -10.59
N GLY A 98 -0.58 19.99 -11.91
CA GLY A 98 -1.67 19.29 -12.56
C GLY A 98 -1.56 17.75 -12.42
N PRO A 99 -2.46 16.99 -13.04
CA PRO A 99 -2.45 15.54 -13.02
C PRO A 99 -1.13 15.00 -13.54
N VAL A 100 -0.55 14.03 -12.82
CA VAL A 100 0.71 13.41 -13.22
C VAL A 100 0.41 12.19 -14.10
N PRO A 101 0.89 12.14 -15.35
CA PRO A 101 0.67 10.98 -16.23
C PRO A 101 1.29 9.72 -15.64
N GLY A 102 0.56 8.60 -15.75
CA GLY A 102 1.07 7.29 -15.39
C GLY A 102 1.96 6.68 -16.49
N PRO A 103 2.53 5.49 -16.24
CA PRO A 103 3.46 4.84 -17.16
C PRO A 103 2.81 4.39 -18.48
N GLU A 104 1.50 4.13 -18.47
CA GLU A 104 0.76 3.64 -19.63
C GLU A 104 -0.21 4.73 -20.16
N PRO A 105 -0.49 4.77 -21.47
CA PRO A 105 -1.51 5.66 -22.03
C PRO A 105 -2.87 5.50 -21.33
N GLY A 106 -3.52 6.63 -21.03
CA GLY A 106 -4.80 6.63 -20.31
C GLY A 106 -4.70 6.34 -18.81
N THR A 107 -3.48 6.38 -18.24
CA THR A 107 -3.27 6.26 -16.80
C THR A 107 -2.74 7.55 -16.19
N VAL A 108 -3.06 7.77 -14.91
CA VAL A 108 -2.55 8.87 -14.10
C VAL A 108 -2.11 8.35 -12.74
N HIS A 109 -1.15 9.03 -12.11
CA HIS A 109 -0.85 8.78 -10.71
C HIS A 109 -1.87 9.47 -9.81
N CYS A 110 -2.31 8.76 -8.78
CA CYS A 110 -3.09 9.34 -7.71
C CYS A 110 -2.23 10.40 -6.98
N PRO A 111 -2.69 11.66 -6.86
CA PRO A 111 -1.90 12.73 -6.25
C PRO A 111 -1.67 12.49 -4.75
N VAL A 112 -2.45 11.61 -4.12
CA VAL A 112 -2.30 11.27 -2.71
C VAL A 112 -1.28 10.16 -2.48
N CYS A 113 -1.38 9.02 -3.16
CA CYS A 113 -0.63 7.81 -2.78
C CYS A 113 0.24 7.21 -3.89
N SER A 114 0.43 7.94 -4.99
CA SER A 114 1.20 7.55 -6.18
C SER A 114 0.70 6.31 -6.96
N MET A 115 -0.36 5.65 -6.50
CA MET A 115 -0.96 4.52 -7.24
C MET A 115 -1.37 4.94 -8.66
N VAL A 116 -1.07 4.10 -9.63
CA VAL A 116 -1.47 4.29 -11.02
C VAL A 116 -2.94 3.93 -11.18
N VAL A 117 -3.72 4.85 -11.73
CA VAL A 117 -5.17 4.73 -11.95
C VAL A 117 -5.43 4.80 -13.45
N ARG A 118 -6.18 3.83 -13.98
CA ARG A 118 -6.69 3.91 -15.36
C ARG A 118 -7.91 4.83 -15.38
N LEU A 119 -7.92 5.78 -16.30
CA LEU A 119 -9.05 6.66 -16.55
C LEU A 119 -10.03 5.96 -17.51
N HIS A 120 -11.02 5.26 -16.95
CA HIS A 120 -12.17 4.71 -17.67
C HIS A 120 -13.45 5.08 -16.90
N ASP A 121 -14.62 4.70 -17.43
CA ASP A 121 -15.93 5.18 -16.95
C ASP A 121 -16.24 4.96 -15.46
N SER A 122 -15.58 4.00 -14.82
CA SER A 122 -15.76 3.72 -13.38
C SER A 122 -14.62 4.24 -12.51
N ALA A 123 -13.71 5.04 -13.06
CA ALA A 123 -12.62 5.64 -12.31
C ALA A 123 -13.17 6.66 -11.30
N ILE A 124 -12.58 6.69 -10.11
CA ILE A 124 -12.87 7.73 -9.14
C ILE A 124 -12.10 8.97 -9.60
N ILE A 125 -12.82 10.02 -9.98
CA ILE A 125 -12.25 11.25 -10.55
C ILE A 125 -12.69 12.51 -9.80
N LEU A 126 -11.94 13.59 -10.00
CA LEU A 126 -12.24 14.97 -9.59
C LEU A 126 -11.71 15.90 -10.68
N GLU A 127 -12.58 16.77 -11.19
CA GLU A 127 -12.19 17.87 -12.06
C GLU A 127 -11.98 19.15 -11.25
N HIS A 128 -10.87 19.84 -11.47
CA HIS A 128 -10.56 21.11 -10.81
C HIS A 128 -9.65 21.96 -11.72
N GLU A 129 -10.02 23.22 -11.96
CA GLU A 129 -9.26 24.15 -12.82
C GLU A 129 -8.91 23.57 -14.21
N GLY A 130 -9.84 22.82 -14.82
CA GLY A 130 -9.63 22.18 -16.12
C GLY A 130 -8.76 20.92 -16.10
N ASN A 131 -8.31 20.50 -14.92
CA ASN A 131 -7.53 19.28 -14.72
C ASN A 131 -8.42 18.10 -14.28
N LEU A 132 -8.24 16.94 -14.91
CA LEU A 132 -8.90 15.69 -14.52
C LEU A 132 -7.95 14.81 -13.69
N TYR A 133 -8.23 14.71 -12.39
CA TYR A 133 -7.46 13.86 -11.46
C TYR A 133 -8.12 12.49 -11.29
N GLY A 134 -7.30 11.42 -11.22
CA GLY A 134 -7.75 10.06 -10.93
C GLY A 134 -7.32 9.60 -9.53
N TYR A 135 -8.13 8.76 -8.88
CA TYR A 135 -7.90 8.29 -7.51
C TYR A 135 -8.08 6.78 -7.39
N CYS A 136 -7.22 6.14 -6.60
CA CYS A 136 -7.33 4.71 -6.30
C CYS A 136 -8.48 4.40 -5.31
N SER A 137 -8.96 5.41 -4.58
CA SER A 137 -10.02 5.25 -3.58
C SER A 137 -10.81 6.54 -3.36
N LYS A 138 -12.03 6.40 -2.83
CA LYS A 138 -12.87 7.54 -2.42
C LYS A 138 -12.18 8.36 -1.30
N HIS A 139 -11.39 7.70 -0.46
CA HIS A 139 -10.62 8.36 0.60
C HIS A 139 -9.54 9.27 0.03
N CYS A 140 -8.76 8.81 -0.95
CA CYS A 140 -7.75 9.65 -1.62
C CYS A 140 -8.39 10.85 -2.33
N ARG A 141 -9.54 10.66 -3.00
CA ARG A 141 -10.27 11.78 -3.61
C ARG A 141 -10.65 12.83 -2.57
N ARG A 142 -11.19 12.40 -1.43
CA ARG A 142 -11.59 13.31 -0.35
C ARG A 142 -10.39 14.06 0.24
N ALA A 143 -9.32 13.36 0.55
CA ALA A 143 -8.12 13.98 1.11
C ALA A 143 -7.53 15.06 0.18
N HIS A 144 -7.48 14.79 -1.13
CA HIS A 144 -6.98 15.78 -2.09
C HIS A 144 -7.96 16.94 -2.30
N ALA A 145 -9.27 16.69 -2.32
CA ALA A 145 -10.27 17.75 -2.42
C ALA A 145 -10.22 18.72 -1.22
N GLU A 146 -9.99 18.20 -0.02
CA GLU A 146 -9.75 19.01 1.19
C GLU A 146 -8.49 19.88 1.04
N GLU A 147 -7.41 19.36 0.47
CA GLU A 147 -6.19 20.13 0.17
C GLU A 147 -6.41 21.24 -0.87
N LEU A 148 -7.27 20.98 -1.86
CA LEU A 148 -7.65 21.95 -2.88
C LEU A 148 -8.72 22.95 -2.40
N GLY A 149 -9.31 22.73 -1.22
CA GLY A 149 -10.41 23.57 -0.71
C GLY A 149 -11.71 23.44 -1.51
N VAL A 150 -11.94 22.30 -2.17
CA VAL A 150 -13.13 22.06 -3.00
C VAL A 150 -14.04 20.99 -2.40
N PRO A 151 -15.37 21.11 -2.56
CA PRO A 151 -16.30 20.10 -2.10
C PRO A 151 -16.13 18.81 -2.91
N VAL A 152 -16.17 17.66 -2.24
CA VAL A 152 -16.23 16.36 -2.92
C VAL A 152 -17.67 16.14 -3.39
N PRO A 153 -17.94 15.98 -4.70
CA PRO A 153 -19.26 15.60 -5.15
C PRO A 153 -19.67 14.27 -4.49
N ALA A 154 -20.90 14.20 -4.00
CA ALA A 154 -21.48 12.93 -3.58
C ALA A 154 -21.43 11.98 -4.78
N ALA A 155 -20.67 10.88 -4.64
CA ALA A 155 -20.57 9.82 -5.64
C ALA A 155 -21.05 8.50 -5.06
#